data_AF-A0A7C4ILY1-F1
#
_entry.id   AF-A0A7C4ILY1-F1
#
_cell.length_a   1.000
_cell.length_b   1.000
_cell.length_c   1.000
_cell.angle_alpha   90.00
_cell.angle_beta   90.00
_cell.angle_gamma   90.00
#
_symmetry.space_group_name_H-M   'P 1'
#
loop_
_entity.id
_entity.type
_entity.pdbx_description
1 polymer ?
#
loop_
_entity_poly.entity_id
_entity_poly.type
_entity_poly.pdbx_seq_one_letter_code
_entity_poly.pdbx_strand_id
1 'polypeptide(L)'
;MPAVVFPAPWTSIHRVDPRFPHHLVNADGQHLFILNKTGWAYFGCQDPEGYLKRAKEEGITVIRVALEGRPYWDTLHIDIWPFGGTREKPDYASFNGDVWDRIEERVKLAGRYGIGLDIILFHDLHPRSEEVERLKPYVREAVRRLGRYTNVLCWELQNEWLQNEAFQDQVGPLLRELDPLRPVITSDHTADNAAWPHKPWVGMATTHTCTGSGNGPYTLAGWYLPVARNTRSHDKPAWCSESGREKRHKNDDGVHRRKQGWIWYAAGCYWTWHT
;
A
#
# COMPACT_ATOMS: atom_id res chain seq x y z
N MET A 1 21.80 -5.27 -8.15
CA MET A 1 21.37 -4.73 -9.46
C MET A 1 21.28 -3.22 -9.35
N PRO A 2 21.61 -2.45 -10.40
CA PRO A 2 21.47 -0.99 -10.37
C PRO A 2 19.99 -0.60 -10.19
N ALA A 3 19.76 0.49 -9.46
CA ALA A 3 18.43 1.05 -9.26
C ALA A 3 17.84 1.51 -10.61
N VAL A 4 16.52 1.35 -10.78
CA VAL A 4 15.76 1.92 -11.88
C VAL A 4 15.11 3.19 -11.36
N VAL A 5 15.55 4.31 -11.92
CA VAL A 5 15.19 5.66 -11.49
C VAL A 5 14.13 6.24 -12.44
N PHE A 6 13.27 7.09 -11.91
CA PHE A 6 12.24 7.80 -12.68
C PHE A 6 12.35 9.31 -12.47
N PRO A 7 11.64 10.13 -13.25
CA PRO A 7 11.49 11.55 -12.97
C PRO A 7 10.91 11.82 -11.58
N ALA A 8 10.97 13.08 -11.15
CA ALA A 8 10.38 13.53 -9.89
C ALA A 8 8.91 13.05 -9.75
N PRO A 9 8.50 12.65 -8.53
CA PRO A 9 9.27 12.71 -7.29
C PRO A 9 10.22 11.50 -7.06
N TRP A 10 10.23 10.50 -7.94
CA TRP A 10 10.89 9.20 -7.72
C TRP A 10 12.34 9.14 -8.24
N THR A 11 13.11 10.22 -8.05
CA THR A 11 14.53 10.31 -8.43
C THR A 11 15.41 9.40 -7.57
N SER A 12 14.96 9.06 -6.37
CA SER A 12 15.51 7.99 -5.54
C SER A 12 14.42 7.37 -4.68
N ILE A 13 14.78 6.34 -3.91
CA ILE A 13 13.89 5.75 -2.89
C ILE A 13 13.52 6.82 -1.85
N HIS A 14 12.25 6.87 -1.47
CA HIS A 14 11.79 7.62 -0.31
C HIS A 14 11.86 6.74 0.94
N ARG A 15 12.40 7.31 2.01
CA ARG A 15 12.53 6.66 3.33
C ARG A 15 12.02 7.61 4.41
N VAL A 16 11.80 7.10 5.62
CA VAL A 16 11.49 7.96 6.78
C VAL A 16 12.60 9.01 6.96
N ASP A 17 12.23 10.28 7.06
CA ASP A 17 13.19 11.36 7.27
C ASP A 17 13.68 11.35 8.73
N PRO A 18 14.98 11.13 9.00
CA PRO A 18 15.49 11.14 10.37
C PRO A 18 15.39 12.50 11.07
N ARG A 19 15.26 13.61 10.32
CA ARG A 19 15.07 14.97 10.88
C ARG A 19 13.60 15.31 11.09
N PHE A 20 12.73 14.71 10.29
CA PHE A 20 11.29 14.94 10.30
C PHE A 20 10.57 13.58 10.31
N PRO A 21 10.53 12.86 11.46
CA PRO A 21 10.18 11.44 11.53
C PRO A 21 8.74 11.08 11.10
N HIS A 22 7.93 12.08 10.77
CA HIS A 22 6.58 11.93 10.26
C HIS A 22 6.47 12.10 8.75
N HIS A 23 7.59 12.34 8.08
CA HIS A 23 7.67 12.59 6.64
C HIS A 23 8.58 11.56 5.98
N LEU A 24 8.36 11.40 4.67
CA LEU A 24 9.24 10.61 3.81
C LEU A 24 10.10 11.54 2.97
N VAL A 25 11.38 11.23 2.83
CA VAL A 25 12.37 12.02 2.10
C VAL A 25 13.17 11.16 1.13
N ASN A 26 13.49 11.70 -0.04
CA ASN A 26 14.40 11.08 -0.99
C ASN A 26 15.88 11.51 -0.74
N ALA A 27 16.81 11.01 -1.54
CA ALA A 27 18.24 11.31 -1.41
C ALA A 27 18.57 12.77 -1.74
N ASP A 28 17.73 13.42 -2.54
CA ASP A 28 17.84 14.84 -2.90
C ASP A 28 17.27 15.77 -1.81
N GLY A 29 16.75 15.20 -0.71
CA GLY A 29 16.15 15.96 0.39
C GLY A 29 14.72 16.43 0.12
N GLN A 30 14.08 15.94 -0.93
CA GLN A 30 12.70 16.29 -1.27
C GLN A 30 11.73 15.41 -0.48
N HIS A 31 10.72 16.04 0.12
CA HIS A 31 9.66 15.34 0.84
C HIS A 31 8.57 14.86 -0.10
N LEU A 32 8.09 13.63 0.15
CA LEU A 32 6.92 13.10 -0.54
C LEU A 32 5.64 13.53 0.17
N PHE A 33 4.73 14.13 -0.59
CA PHE A 33 3.34 14.26 -0.20
C PHE A 33 2.53 13.10 -0.78
N ILE A 34 2.03 12.21 0.09
CA ILE A 34 1.21 11.08 -0.35
C ILE A 34 -0.24 11.57 -0.53
N LEU A 35 -0.66 11.59 -1.79
CA LEU A 35 -2.05 11.58 -2.20
C LEU A 35 -2.28 10.25 -2.92
N ASN A 36 -2.91 9.31 -2.22
CA ASN A 36 -3.00 7.93 -2.70
C ASN A 36 -4.37 7.61 -3.31
N LYS A 37 -4.40 6.63 -4.20
CA LYS A 37 -5.62 6.01 -4.73
C LYS A 37 -5.53 4.48 -4.70
N THR A 38 -6.64 3.81 -4.38
CA THR A 38 -6.69 2.35 -4.42
C THR A 38 -6.76 1.84 -5.86
N GLY A 39 -5.88 0.91 -6.21
CA GLY A 39 -5.80 0.29 -7.53
C GLY A 39 -5.41 -1.18 -7.43
N TRP A 40 -6.06 -1.96 -6.56
CA TRP A 40 -5.64 -3.35 -6.28
C TRP A 40 -5.43 -4.21 -7.52
N ALA A 41 -6.33 -4.13 -8.49
CA ALA A 41 -6.25 -4.90 -9.73
C ALA A 41 -5.26 -4.31 -10.75
N TYR A 42 -4.52 -3.25 -10.43
CA TYR A 42 -3.68 -2.51 -11.38
C TYR A 42 -2.66 -3.39 -12.10
N PHE A 43 -2.14 -4.47 -11.50
CA PHE A 43 -1.21 -5.37 -12.20
C PHE A 43 -1.88 -6.35 -13.19
N GLY A 44 -3.20 -6.51 -13.11
CA GLY A 44 -3.98 -7.35 -14.03
C GLY A 44 -5.00 -6.59 -14.90
N CYS A 45 -5.24 -5.30 -14.66
CA CYS A 45 -6.22 -4.51 -15.41
C CYS A 45 -5.92 -4.43 -16.91
N GLN A 46 -6.97 -4.21 -17.71
CA GLN A 46 -6.86 -4.17 -19.18
C GLN A 46 -6.20 -2.88 -19.70
N ASP A 47 -6.50 -1.73 -19.08
CA ASP A 47 -5.97 -0.42 -19.47
C ASP A 47 -5.18 0.24 -18.32
N PRO A 48 -3.94 -0.21 -18.07
CA PRO A 48 -3.10 0.36 -17.01
C PRO A 48 -2.67 1.80 -17.32
N GLU A 49 -2.48 2.16 -18.58
CA GLU A 49 -2.04 3.50 -18.98
C GLU A 49 -3.15 4.53 -18.82
N GLY A 50 -4.37 4.22 -19.25
CA GLY A 50 -5.54 5.08 -19.04
C GLY A 50 -5.83 5.31 -17.56
N TYR A 51 -5.69 4.27 -16.72
CA TYR A 51 -5.79 4.41 -15.26
C TYR A 51 -4.74 5.38 -14.71
N LEU A 52 -3.47 5.24 -15.08
CA LEU A 52 -2.39 6.12 -14.61
C LEU A 52 -2.52 7.55 -15.13
N LYS A 53 -2.96 7.74 -16.38
CA LYS A 53 -3.22 9.06 -16.93
C LYS A 53 -4.26 9.80 -16.10
N ARG A 54 -5.37 9.14 -15.79
CA ARG A 54 -6.41 9.69 -14.92
C ARG A 54 -5.91 9.96 -13.51
N ALA A 55 -5.17 9.02 -12.91
CA ALA A 55 -4.58 9.21 -11.58
C ALA A 55 -3.64 10.44 -11.55
N LYS A 56 -2.82 10.62 -12.59
CA LYS A 56 -1.95 11.79 -12.73
C LYS A 56 -2.72 13.10 -12.89
N GLU A 57 -3.80 13.11 -13.68
CA GLU A 57 -4.70 14.27 -13.83
C GLU A 57 -5.37 14.65 -12.50
N GLU A 58 -5.66 13.65 -11.65
CA GLU A 58 -6.18 13.83 -10.29
C GLU A 58 -5.09 14.23 -9.26
N GLY A 59 -3.82 14.33 -9.68
CA GLY A 59 -2.69 14.69 -8.81
C GLY A 59 -2.21 13.56 -7.88
N ILE A 60 -2.66 12.33 -8.11
CA ILE A 60 -2.28 11.15 -7.32
C ILE A 60 -0.76 10.92 -7.43
N THR A 61 -0.10 10.76 -6.28
CA THR A 61 1.34 10.49 -6.19
C THR A 61 1.64 9.02 -5.96
N VAL A 62 0.71 8.27 -5.36
CA VAL A 62 0.88 6.86 -5.01
C VAL A 62 -0.39 6.08 -5.36
N ILE A 63 -0.25 4.83 -5.77
CA ILE A 63 -1.37 3.90 -5.85
C ILE A 63 -1.08 2.65 -5.02
N ARG A 64 -2.13 2.10 -4.41
CA ARG A 64 -2.06 0.87 -3.61
C ARG A 64 -2.51 -0.34 -4.43
N VAL A 65 -1.64 -1.34 -4.58
CA VAL A 65 -1.77 -2.42 -5.58
C VAL A 65 -1.52 -3.80 -4.97
N ALA A 66 -2.23 -4.83 -5.46
CA ALA A 66 -2.05 -6.20 -4.99
C ALA A 66 -1.06 -6.97 -5.87
N LEU A 67 0.00 -7.52 -5.28
CA LEU A 67 0.99 -8.37 -5.95
C LEU A 67 0.52 -9.83 -6.10
N GLU A 68 -0.33 -10.25 -5.16
CA GLU A 68 -1.05 -11.52 -5.14
C GLU A 68 -2.50 -11.17 -4.79
N GLY A 69 -3.49 -11.70 -5.52
CA GLY A 69 -4.91 -11.62 -5.14
C GLY A 69 -5.89 -11.65 -6.31
N ARG A 70 -7.19 -11.76 -6.00
CA ARG A 70 -8.30 -11.61 -6.94
C ARG A 70 -9.23 -10.47 -6.53
N PRO A 71 -8.72 -9.22 -6.51
CA PRO A 71 -9.52 -8.08 -6.09
C PRO A 71 -10.77 -7.95 -6.98
N TYR A 72 -11.94 -7.97 -6.34
CA TYR A 72 -13.24 -7.90 -7.02
C TYR A 72 -13.45 -8.98 -8.09
N TRP A 73 -13.04 -10.22 -7.81
CA TRP A 73 -13.14 -11.37 -8.73
C TRP A 73 -14.49 -11.46 -9.46
N ASP A 74 -15.60 -11.31 -8.73
CA ASP A 74 -16.95 -11.45 -9.28
C ASP A 74 -17.32 -10.42 -10.34
N THR A 75 -16.56 -9.33 -10.46
CA THR A 75 -16.79 -8.26 -11.44
C THR A 75 -15.64 -8.13 -12.44
N LEU A 76 -14.40 -8.22 -11.96
CA LEU A 76 -13.22 -7.96 -12.79
C LEU A 76 -12.69 -9.23 -13.45
N HIS A 77 -12.92 -10.41 -12.86
CA HIS A 77 -12.33 -11.67 -13.30
C HIS A 77 -10.81 -11.60 -13.50
N ILE A 78 -10.14 -10.78 -12.68
CA ILE A 78 -8.69 -10.61 -12.67
C ILE A 78 -8.10 -11.46 -11.56
N ASP A 79 -7.16 -12.33 -11.92
CA ASP A 79 -6.33 -13.06 -10.98
C ASP A 79 -4.87 -12.66 -11.14
N ILE A 80 -4.29 -12.16 -10.05
CA ILE A 80 -2.88 -11.86 -9.94
C ILE A 80 -2.26 -12.99 -9.11
N TRP A 81 -1.73 -14.00 -9.80
CA TRP A 81 -1.11 -15.18 -9.19
C TRP A 81 0.38 -15.22 -9.54
N PRO A 82 1.28 -14.76 -8.63
CA PRO A 82 2.71 -14.65 -8.91
C PRO A 82 3.46 -15.99 -8.81
N PHE A 83 2.82 -17.03 -8.29
CA PHE A 83 3.39 -18.36 -8.10
C PHE A 83 3.18 -19.24 -9.33
N GLY A 84 3.95 -20.32 -9.43
CA GLY A 84 3.64 -21.39 -10.38
C GLY A 84 2.32 -22.10 -10.06
N GLY A 85 1.91 -22.98 -10.97
CA GLY A 85 0.65 -23.72 -10.85
C GLY A 85 -0.58 -22.83 -10.88
N THR A 86 -1.62 -23.22 -10.16
CA THR A 86 -2.88 -22.46 -10.01
C THR A 86 -3.24 -22.30 -8.54
N ARG A 87 -4.26 -21.50 -8.22
CA ARG A 87 -4.73 -21.37 -6.83
C ARG A 87 -5.21 -22.70 -6.22
N GLU A 88 -5.79 -23.58 -7.03
CA GLU A 88 -6.29 -24.90 -6.62
C GLU A 88 -5.15 -25.92 -6.46
N LYS A 89 -4.05 -25.73 -7.20
CA LYS A 89 -2.85 -26.57 -7.16
C LYS A 89 -1.61 -25.68 -7.17
N PRO A 90 -1.33 -24.99 -6.04
CA PRO A 90 -0.29 -23.98 -5.99
C PRO A 90 1.09 -24.63 -6.01
N ASP A 91 1.99 -24.11 -6.83
CA ASP A 91 3.42 -24.41 -6.76
C ASP A 91 4.16 -23.21 -6.18
N TYR A 92 4.33 -23.21 -4.85
CA TYR A 92 5.05 -22.17 -4.14
C TYR A 92 6.58 -22.24 -4.31
N ALA A 93 7.10 -23.29 -4.96
CA ALA A 93 8.53 -23.43 -5.24
C ALA A 93 8.94 -22.79 -6.57
N SER A 94 7.99 -22.45 -7.43
CA SER A 94 8.23 -21.78 -8.71
C SER A 94 7.38 -20.51 -8.87
N PHE A 95 7.67 -19.74 -9.92
CA PHE A 95 7.04 -18.44 -10.18
C PHE A 95 6.42 -18.40 -11.58
N ASN A 96 5.30 -17.70 -11.70
CA ASN A 96 4.66 -17.45 -12.99
C ASN A 96 5.37 -16.28 -13.68
N GLY A 97 6.29 -16.59 -14.60
CA GLY A 97 7.12 -15.62 -15.32
C GLY A 97 6.30 -14.53 -16.02
N ASP A 98 5.22 -14.87 -16.71
CA ASP A 98 4.40 -13.93 -17.47
C ASP A 98 3.71 -12.90 -16.56
N VAL A 99 3.16 -13.35 -15.43
CA VAL A 99 2.56 -12.46 -14.43
C VAL A 99 3.60 -11.50 -13.89
N TRP A 100 4.78 -12.03 -13.59
CA TRP A 100 5.92 -11.32 -13.06
C TRP A 100 6.46 -10.28 -14.05
N ASP A 101 6.60 -10.60 -15.32
CA ASP A 101 7.06 -9.67 -16.36
C ASP A 101 6.05 -8.52 -16.53
N ARG A 102 4.76 -8.85 -16.55
CA ARG A 102 3.68 -7.85 -16.57
C ARG A 102 3.71 -6.92 -15.35
N ILE A 103 4.00 -7.44 -14.16
CA ILE A 103 4.17 -6.62 -12.95
C ILE A 103 5.33 -5.63 -13.12
N GLU A 104 6.51 -6.10 -13.55
CA GLU A 104 7.67 -5.22 -13.76
C GLU A 104 7.42 -4.14 -14.82
N GLU A 105 6.75 -4.49 -15.92
CA GLU A 105 6.34 -3.52 -16.94
C GLU A 105 5.43 -2.43 -16.38
N ARG A 106 4.47 -2.81 -15.54
CA ARG A 106 3.51 -1.88 -14.93
C ARG A 106 4.11 -1.05 -13.82
N VAL A 107 5.12 -1.54 -13.10
CA VAL A 107 5.93 -0.74 -12.17
C VAL A 107 6.68 0.35 -12.92
N LYS A 108 7.32 0.01 -14.05
CA LYS A 108 7.98 0.98 -14.93
C LYS A 108 7.01 2.00 -15.50
N LEU A 109 5.84 1.55 -15.93
CA LEU A 109 4.80 2.44 -16.46
C LEU A 109 4.35 3.45 -15.41
N ALA A 110 4.02 3.01 -14.19
CA ALA A 110 3.65 3.91 -13.09
C ALA A 110 4.76 4.94 -12.79
N GLY A 111 6.02 4.49 -12.76
CA GLY A 111 7.16 5.36 -12.54
C GLY A 111 7.32 6.45 -13.61
N ARG A 112 7.11 6.11 -14.90
CA ARG A 112 7.09 7.12 -16.00
C ARG A 112 6.00 8.17 -15.84
N TYR A 113 4.89 7.82 -15.19
CA TYR A 113 3.81 8.76 -14.88
C TYR A 113 4.07 9.60 -13.62
N GLY A 114 5.15 9.33 -12.88
CA GLY A 114 5.44 9.98 -11.61
C GLY A 114 4.66 9.38 -10.44
N ILE A 115 4.15 8.16 -10.58
CA ILE A 115 3.31 7.48 -9.60
C ILE A 115 4.09 6.36 -8.90
N GLY A 116 4.05 6.40 -7.57
CA GLY A 116 4.63 5.37 -6.70
C GLY A 116 3.65 4.26 -6.37
N LEU A 117 4.18 3.18 -5.81
CA LEU A 117 3.44 1.97 -5.51
C LEU A 117 3.59 1.58 -4.04
N ASP A 118 2.45 1.47 -3.36
CA ASP A 118 2.31 0.65 -2.17
C ASP A 118 1.91 -0.77 -2.60
N ILE A 119 2.78 -1.76 -2.32
CA ILE A 119 2.65 -3.12 -2.85
C ILE A 119 2.22 -4.07 -1.72
N ILE A 120 0.98 -4.55 -1.83
CA ILE A 120 0.43 -5.59 -0.96
C ILE A 120 0.96 -6.96 -1.41
N LEU A 121 1.74 -7.62 -0.58
CA LEU A 121 2.35 -8.92 -0.88
C LEU A 121 1.33 -10.06 -0.86
N PHE A 122 0.37 -10.01 0.06
CA PHE A 122 -0.66 -11.01 0.25
C PHE A 122 -2.02 -10.29 0.40
N HIS A 123 -2.91 -10.45 -0.57
CA HIS A 123 -4.25 -9.84 -0.52
C HIS A 123 -5.33 -10.89 -0.28
N ASP A 124 -5.26 -12.03 -0.97
CA ASP A 124 -6.24 -13.12 -0.79
C ASP A 124 -5.66 -14.24 0.08
N LEU A 125 -4.34 -14.47 -0.01
CA LEU A 125 -3.69 -15.45 0.84
C LEU A 125 -3.58 -14.91 2.27
N HIS A 126 -3.98 -15.74 3.23
CA HIS A 126 -3.78 -15.49 4.67
C HIS A 126 -2.86 -16.56 5.27
N PRO A 127 -1.55 -16.53 5.00
CA PRO A 127 -0.65 -17.59 5.43
C PRO A 127 -0.54 -17.66 6.96
N ARG A 128 -0.27 -18.87 7.45
CA ARG A 128 0.03 -19.14 8.86
C ARG A 128 1.54 -19.17 9.12
N SER A 129 1.93 -19.11 10.38
CA SER A 129 3.34 -19.00 10.79
C SER A 129 4.20 -20.18 10.33
N GLU A 130 3.64 -21.38 10.22
CA GLU A 130 4.33 -22.57 9.71
C GLU A 130 4.63 -22.51 8.21
N GLU A 131 4.02 -21.58 7.47
CA GLU A 131 4.18 -21.44 6.03
C GLU A 131 5.30 -20.45 5.64
N VAL A 132 5.92 -19.79 6.61
CA VAL A 132 6.95 -18.76 6.38
C VAL A 132 8.09 -19.29 5.51
N GLU A 133 8.68 -20.43 5.85
CA GLU A 133 9.82 -20.96 5.09
C GLU A 133 9.43 -21.33 3.65
N ARG A 134 8.19 -21.78 3.42
CA ARG A 134 7.66 -22.05 2.10
C ARG A 134 7.45 -20.78 1.27
N LEU A 135 7.05 -19.67 1.89
CA LEU A 135 6.74 -18.40 1.22
C LEU A 135 7.91 -17.40 1.20
N LYS A 136 8.97 -17.68 1.95
CA LYS A 136 10.21 -16.89 1.98
C LYS A 136 10.83 -16.66 0.59
N PRO A 137 10.85 -17.65 -0.33
CA PRO A 137 11.32 -17.42 -1.70
C PRO A 137 10.50 -16.35 -2.42
N TYR A 138 9.18 -16.30 -2.23
CA TYR A 138 8.30 -15.29 -2.84
C TYR A 138 8.59 -13.88 -2.32
N VAL A 139 8.77 -13.72 -1.00
CA VAL A 139 9.15 -12.43 -0.41
C VAL A 139 10.49 -11.95 -0.96
N ARG A 140 11.47 -12.87 -1.04
CA ARG A 140 12.79 -12.57 -1.64
C ARG A 140 12.68 -12.21 -3.11
N GLU A 141 11.82 -12.87 -3.86
CA GLU A 141 11.61 -12.61 -5.28
C GLU A 141 10.96 -11.24 -5.52
N ALA A 142 9.97 -10.88 -4.71
CA ALA A 142 9.36 -9.55 -4.73
C ALA A 142 10.39 -8.44 -4.52
N VAL A 143 11.23 -8.56 -3.48
CA VAL A 143 12.30 -7.58 -3.24
C VAL A 143 13.36 -7.61 -4.35
N ARG A 144 13.78 -8.80 -4.80
CA ARG A 144 14.80 -8.94 -5.85
C ARG A 144 14.36 -8.27 -7.14
N ARG A 145 13.12 -8.50 -7.58
CA ARG A 145 12.60 -7.95 -8.84
C ARG A 145 12.16 -6.50 -8.70
N LEU A 146 11.41 -6.17 -7.65
CA LEU A 146 10.74 -4.88 -7.54
C LEU A 146 11.48 -3.87 -6.64
N GLY A 147 12.29 -4.30 -5.69
CA GLY A 147 13.05 -3.43 -4.78
C GLY A 147 14.07 -2.51 -5.47
N ARG A 148 14.43 -2.80 -6.73
CA ARG A 148 15.30 -1.94 -7.54
C ARG A 148 14.61 -0.68 -8.08
N TYR A 149 13.28 -0.60 -8.09
CA TYR A 149 12.54 0.52 -8.67
C TYR A 149 12.30 1.62 -7.64
N THR A 150 12.77 2.84 -7.91
CA THR A 150 12.68 3.95 -6.95
C THR A 150 11.25 4.38 -6.63
N ASN A 151 10.29 4.06 -7.50
CA ASN A 151 8.87 4.35 -7.30
C ASN A 151 8.12 3.27 -6.49
N VAL A 152 8.77 2.21 -6.01
CA VAL A 152 8.18 1.39 -4.94
C VAL A 152 8.31 2.17 -3.63
N LEU A 153 7.18 2.53 -3.03
CA LEU A 153 7.11 3.33 -1.81
C LEU A 153 7.34 2.46 -0.58
N CYS A 154 6.50 1.44 -0.41
CA CYS A 154 6.49 0.57 0.76
C CYS A 154 6.04 -0.84 0.40
N TRP A 155 6.37 -1.76 1.31
CA TRP A 155 5.90 -3.14 1.27
C TRP A 155 4.77 -3.29 2.28
N GLU A 156 3.58 -3.64 1.81
CA GLU A 156 2.46 -4.00 2.67
C GLU A 156 2.35 -5.51 2.79
N LEU A 157 2.42 -6.03 4.02
CA LEU A 157 2.36 -7.48 4.23
C LEU A 157 0.99 -8.05 3.89
N GLN A 158 -0.06 -7.44 4.42
CA GLN A 158 -1.44 -7.94 4.33
C GLN A 158 -2.40 -6.78 4.15
N ASN A 159 -3.42 -6.99 3.31
CA ASN A 159 -4.57 -6.11 3.25
C ASN A 159 -5.66 -6.59 4.19
N GLU A 160 -6.04 -5.77 5.17
CA GLU A 160 -7.17 -6.03 6.08
C GLU A 160 -7.13 -7.38 6.81
N TRP A 161 -5.93 -7.84 7.20
CA TRP A 161 -5.78 -9.14 7.88
C TRP A 161 -4.70 -9.13 8.95
N LEU A 162 -5.09 -8.87 10.20
CA LEU A 162 -4.19 -8.91 11.35
C LEU A 162 -4.22 -10.24 12.12
N GLN A 163 -5.04 -11.22 11.71
CA GLN A 163 -5.18 -12.49 12.46
C GLN A 163 -3.96 -13.42 12.35
N ASN A 164 -3.00 -13.12 11.47
CA ASN A 164 -1.76 -13.90 11.29
C ASN A 164 -0.51 -13.16 11.80
N GLU A 165 -0.61 -12.50 12.95
CA GLU A 165 0.50 -11.75 13.58
C GLU A 165 1.81 -12.55 13.63
N ALA A 166 1.78 -13.82 14.03
CA ALA A 166 2.98 -14.67 14.11
C ALA A 166 3.65 -14.94 12.74
N PHE A 167 2.90 -14.91 11.64
CA PHE A 167 3.46 -14.96 10.29
C PHE A 167 4.10 -13.60 9.94
N GLN A 168 3.38 -12.51 10.16
CA GLN A 168 3.86 -11.16 9.84
C GLN A 168 5.08 -10.76 10.68
N ASP A 169 5.17 -11.18 11.95
CA ASP A 169 6.33 -10.96 12.82
C ASP A 169 7.60 -11.70 12.36
N GLN A 170 7.48 -12.72 11.50
CA GLN A 170 8.62 -13.37 10.87
C GLN A 170 8.97 -12.74 9.52
N VAL A 171 7.98 -12.33 8.73
CA VAL A 171 8.19 -11.76 7.39
C VAL A 171 8.58 -10.29 7.42
N GLY A 172 8.03 -9.49 8.34
CA GLY A 172 8.33 -8.07 8.49
C GLY A 172 9.82 -7.79 8.72
N PRO A 173 10.48 -8.44 9.70
CA PRO A 173 11.92 -8.30 9.89
C PRO A 173 12.74 -8.76 8.68
N LEU A 174 12.32 -9.83 8.00
CA LEU A 174 12.99 -10.29 6.77
C LEU A 174 12.92 -9.22 5.67
N LEU A 175 11.79 -8.54 5.47
CA LEU A 175 11.69 -7.42 4.52
C LEU A 175 12.62 -6.27 4.90
N ARG A 176 12.73 -5.94 6.19
CA ARG A 176 13.66 -4.92 6.68
C ARG A 176 15.12 -5.29 6.45
N GLU A 177 15.47 -6.57 6.48
CA GLU A 177 16.80 -7.07 6.14
C GLU A 177 17.06 -6.97 4.64
N LEU A 178 16.11 -7.40 3.82
CA LEU A 178 16.24 -7.45 2.36
C LEU A 178 16.19 -6.05 1.70
N ASP A 179 15.39 -5.13 2.26
CA ASP A 179 15.19 -3.77 1.77
C ASP A 179 15.09 -2.77 2.94
N PRO A 180 16.22 -2.38 3.56
CA PRO A 180 16.25 -1.56 4.78
C PRO A 180 15.80 -0.11 4.56
N LEU A 181 15.74 0.35 3.31
CA LEU A 181 15.41 1.73 2.98
C LEU A 181 13.91 1.99 2.95
N ARG A 182 13.10 0.99 2.56
CA ARG A 182 11.65 1.17 2.43
C ARG A 182 10.93 0.84 3.74
N PRO A 183 9.83 1.56 4.04
CA PRO A 183 8.92 1.15 5.10
C PRO A 183 8.26 -0.19 4.76
N VAL A 184 8.05 -1.00 5.80
CA VAL A 184 7.12 -2.13 5.78
C VAL A 184 5.88 -1.73 6.57
N ILE A 185 4.70 -2.05 6.06
CA ILE A 185 3.40 -1.74 6.66
C ILE A 185 2.49 -2.98 6.65
N THR A 186 1.34 -2.85 7.32
CA THR A 186 0.23 -3.80 7.25
C THR A 186 -1.06 -3.03 7.49
N SER A 187 -2.22 -3.62 7.21
CA SER A 187 -3.51 -2.98 7.46
C SER A 187 -4.54 -3.96 8.02
N ASP A 188 -5.56 -3.36 8.65
CA ASP A 188 -6.78 -4.04 9.12
C ASP A 188 -8.00 -3.39 8.45
N HIS A 189 -9.19 -3.93 8.69
CA HIS A 189 -10.44 -3.24 8.44
C HIS A 189 -10.51 -1.88 9.18
N THR A 190 -11.64 -1.17 9.05
CA THR A 190 -11.90 0.08 9.80
C THR A 190 -11.52 -0.06 11.27
N ALA A 191 -10.59 0.79 11.72
CA ALA A 191 -10.10 0.80 13.08
C ALA A 191 -9.95 2.24 13.62
N ASP A 192 -9.87 2.35 14.95
CA ASP A 192 -9.72 3.66 15.62
C ASP A 192 -8.25 4.07 15.81
N ASN A 193 -7.31 3.21 15.40
CA ASN A 193 -5.88 3.42 15.52
C ASN A 193 -5.08 2.71 14.41
N ALA A 194 -3.78 2.95 14.37
CA ALA A 194 -2.86 2.30 13.44
C ALA A 194 -2.71 0.79 13.73
N ALA A 195 -2.44 0.01 12.68
CA ALA A 195 -2.12 -1.40 12.77
C ALA A 195 -0.70 -1.60 13.33
N TRP A 196 -0.62 -2.23 14.50
CA TRP A 196 0.61 -2.59 15.22
C TRP A 196 1.76 -1.57 15.16
N PRO A 197 1.49 -0.28 15.46
CA PRO A 197 2.49 0.78 15.29
C PRO A 197 3.70 0.61 16.22
N HIS A 198 3.59 -0.18 17.28
CA HIS A 198 4.67 -0.49 18.20
C HIS A 198 5.67 -1.53 17.67
N LYS A 199 5.34 -2.30 16.63
CA LYS A 199 6.23 -3.33 16.10
C LYS A 199 7.46 -2.69 15.44
N PRO A 200 8.66 -3.23 15.67
CA PRO A 200 9.90 -2.63 15.17
C PRO A 200 10.05 -2.73 13.64
N TRP A 201 9.38 -3.69 13.01
CA TRP A 201 9.38 -3.85 11.55
C TRP A 201 8.40 -2.91 10.84
N VAL A 202 7.38 -2.37 11.54
CA VAL A 202 6.42 -1.43 10.97
C VAL A 202 7.07 -0.04 10.82
N GLY A 203 7.24 0.43 9.59
CA GLY A 203 7.90 1.69 9.25
C GLY A 203 6.98 2.90 9.16
N MET A 204 5.67 2.69 9.04
CA MET A 204 4.65 3.75 9.01
C MET A 204 3.42 3.32 9.82
N ALA A 205 2.77 4.26 10.49
CA ALA A 205 1.53 4.02 11.22
C ALA A 205 0.34 4.08 10.24
N THR A 206 -0.21 2.91 9.91
CA THR A 206 -1.24 2.77 8.87
C THR A 206 -2.60 2.39 9.45
N THR A 207 -3.69 2.96 8.95
CA THR A 207 -5.04 2.60 9.36
C THR A 207 -6.02 2.70 8.20
N HIS A 208 -7.16 2.03 8.31
CA HIS A 208 -8.28 2.15 7.37
C HIS A 208 -9.45 2.87 8.01
N THR A 209 -10.14 3.69 7.22
CA THR A 209 -11.40 4.36 7.59
C THR A 209 -12.48 4.09 6.57
N CYS A 210 -12.82 2.81 6.40
CA CYS A 210 -13.78 2.31 5.43
C CYS A 210 -15.26 2.58 5.83
N THR A 211 -15.58 3.84 6.17
CA THR A 211 -16.91 4.28 6.64
C THR A 211 -17.52 5.35 5.73
N GLY A 212 -18.79 5.70 5.95
CA GLY A 212 -19.54 6.64 5.10
C GLY A 212 -19.32 8.12 5.41
N SER A 213 -20.10 9.00 4.76
CA SER A 213 -20.02 10.47 4.91
C SER A 213 -20.59 11.04 6.23
N GLY A 214 -20.43 10.30 7.34
CA GLY A 214 -20.72 10.79 8.69
C GLY A 214 -22.18 10.83 9.11
N ASN A 215 -23.07 10.15 8.38
CA ASN A 215 -24.43 9.87 8.86
C ASN A 215 -24.35 8.74 9.90
N GLY A 216 -24.26 9.09 11.19
CA GLY A 216 -24.14 8.13 12.30
C GLY A 216 -22.95 8.43 13.21
N PRO A 217 -22.27 7.42 13.78
CA PRO A 217 -21.19 7.65 14.76
C PRO A 217 -19.92 8.27 14.13
N TYR A 218 -19.76 8.18 12.80
CA TYR A 218 -18.52 8.54 12.09
C TYR A 218 -18.45 10.01 11.66
N THR A 219 -18.69 10.94 12.57
CA THR A 219 -18.63 12.37 12.24
C THR A 219 -17.18 12.86 12.02
N LEU A 220 -17.01 13.96 11.28
CA LEU A 220 -15.70 14.57 11.03
C LEU A 220 -14.94 14.89 12.32
N ALA A 221 -15.62 15.55 13.27
CA ALA A 221 -15.04 15.97 14.54
C ALA A 221 -15.02 14.84 15.59
N GLY A 222 -16.08 14.02 15.64
CA GLY A 222 -16.26 13.02 16.68
C GLY A 222 -15.56 11.69 16.42
N TRP A 223 -15.16 11.41 15.17
CA TRP A 223 -14.50 10.15 14.83
C TRP A 223 -13.28 10.35 13.92
N TYR A 224 -13.43 10.96 12.74
CA TYR A 224 -12.30 11.07 11.79
C TYR A 224 -11.10 11.83 12.36
N LEU A 225 -11.32 12.96 13.05
CA LEU A 225 -10.23 13.72 13.68
C LEU A 225 -9.56 12.94 14.83
N PRO A 226 -10.29 12.34 15.80
CA PRO A 226 -9.70 11.44 16.78
C PRO A 226 -8.88 10.31 16.17
N VAL A 227 -9.40 9.61 15.16
CA VAL A 227 -8.68 8.51 14.50
C VAL A 227 -7.40 9.03 13.85
N ALA A 228 -7.46 10.15 13.11
CA ALA A 228 -6.28 10.74 12.50
C ALA A 228 -5.20 11.11 13.54
N ARG A 229 -5.60 11.68 14.70
CA ARG A 229 -4.68 11.99 15.80
C ARG A 229 -4.09 10.75 16.45
N ASN A 230 -4.89 9.70 16.63
CA ASN A 230 -4.42 8.41 17.16
C ASN A 230 -3.41 7.77 16.22
N THR A 231 -3.67 7.75 14.90
CA THR A 231 -2.71 7.24 13.92
C THR A 231 -1.42 8.07 13.91
N ARG A 232 -1.52 9.39 14.11
CA ARG A 232 -0.36 10.29 14.15
C ARG A 232 0.55 10.09 15.36
N SER A 233 0.07 9.53 16.47
CA SER A 233 0.74 9.58 17.77
C SER A 233 1.94 8.63 17.93
N HIS A 234 2.39 7.95 16.87
CA HIS A 234 3.32 6.82 16.95
C HIS A 234 4.75 7.11 16.47
N ASP A 235 5.20 8.37 16.46
CA ASP A 235 6.58 8.76 16.09
C ASP A 235 7.08 8.20 14.75
N LYS A 236 6.14 8.00 13.83
CA LYS A 236 6.33 7.49 12.47
C LYS A 236 5.53 8.33 11.48
N PRO A 237 5.79 8.24 10.16
CA PRO A 237 4.86 8.76 9.18
C PRO A 237 3.53 8.01 9.32
N ALA A 238 2.43 8.77 9.29
CA ALA A 238 1.10 8.22 9.53
C ALA A 238 0.25 8.32 8.27
N TRP A 239 -0.54 7.29 7.99
CA TRP A 239 -1.27 7.19 6.73
C TRP A 239 -2.59 6.45 6.88
N CYS A 240 -3.69 7.08 6.45
CA CYS A 240 -4.91 6.37 6.13
C CYS A 240 -4.78 5.72 4.74
N SER A 241 -4.35 4.45 4.70
CA SER A 241 -4.06 3.71 3.46
C SER A 241 -5.31 3.24 2.73
N GLU A 242 -6.47 3.31 3.37
CA GLU A 242 -7.77 3.12 2.73
C GLU A 242 -8.84 3.96 3.41
N SER A 243 -9.62 4.69 2.62
CA SER A 243 -10.81 5.40 3.10
C SER A 243 -12.08 4.75 2.58
N GLY A 244 -13.24 5.19 3.08
CA GLY A 244 -14.53 4.72 2.61
C GLY A 244 -14.72 4.89 1.10
N ARG A 245 -15.32 3.88 0.46
CA ARG A 245 -15.64 3.83 -0.97
C ARG A 245 -16.92 4.60 -1.23
N GLU A 246 -16.97 5.29 -2.37
CA GLU A 246 -18.10 6.15 -2.74
C GLU A 246 -19.42 5.37 -2.71
N LYS A 247 -19.48 4.26 -3.44
CA LYS A 247 -20.70 3.46 -3.58
C LYS A 247 -20.97 2.52 -2.40
N ARG A 248 -19.97 1.71 -2.01
CA ARG A 248 -20.15 0.66 -0.98
C ARG A 248 -20.41 1.26 0.40
N HIS A 249 -19.68 2.31 0.77
CA HIS A 249 -19.77 2.92 2.10
C HIS A 249 -20.63 4.18 2.11
N LYS A 250 -21.26 4.56 0.98
CA LYS A 250 -22.00 5.83 0.82
C LYS A 250 -21.13 7.02 1.21
N ASN A 251 -19.94 7.05 0.61
CA ASN A 251 -18.95 8.09 0.84
C ASN A 251 -18.79 8.98 -0.40
N ASP A 252 -19.90 9.41 -0.97
CA ASP A 252 -20.04 10.08 -2.28
C ASP A 252 -20.29 11.60 -2.17
N ASP A 253 -20.42 12.15 -0.96
CA ASP A 253 -20.43 13.60 -0.76
C ASP A 253 -19.01 14.18 -0.93
N GLY A 254 -18.75 14.77 -2.09
CA GLY A 254 -17.46 15.38 -2.42
C GLY A 254 -17.00 16.49 -1.45
N VAL A 255 -17.92 17.24 -0.82
CA VAL A 255 -17.57 18.24 0.20
C VAL A 255 -17.10 17.55 1.47
N HIS A 256 -17.86 16.56 1.94
CA HIS A 256 -17.50 15.78 3.11
C HIS A 256 -16.17 15.04 2.91
N ARG A 257 -15.95 14.44 1.74
CA ARG A 257 -14.70 13.75 1.38
C ARG A 257 -13.48 14.67 1.39
N ARG A 258 -13.60 15.89 0.84
CA ARG A 258 -12.51 16.89 0.94
C ARG A 258 -12.22 17.27 2.38
N LYS A 259 -13.26 17.37 3.24
CA LYS A 259 -13.07 17.63 4.68
C LYS A 259 -12.40 16.45 5.38
N GLN A 260 -12.72 15.19 5.03
CA GLN A 260 -11.99 14.02 5.53
C GLN A 260 -10.51 14.13 5.18
N GLY A 261 -10.17 14.29 3.89
CA GLY A 261 -8.79 14.43 3.45
C GLY A 261 -8.07 15.59 4.16
N TRP A 262 -8.71 16.75 4.26
CA TRP A 262 -8.15 17.89 5.00
C TRP A 262 -7.88 17.58 6.48
N ILE A 263 -8.79 16.87 7.17
CA ILE A 263 -8.60 16.48 8.57
C ILE A 263 -7.37 15.58 8.72
N TRP A 264 -7.21 14.59 7.85
CA TRP A 264 -6.05 13.71 7.86
C TRP A 264 -4.75 14.49 7.67
N TYR A 265 -4.68 15.34 6.64
CA TYR A 265 -3.49 16.16 6.38
C TYR A 265 -3.20 17.18 7.49
N ALA A 266 -4.23 17.86 8.02
CA ALA A 266 -4.08 18.82 9.11
C ALA A 266 -3.68 18.15 10.44
N ALA A 267 -4.03 16.88 10.62
CA ALA A 267 -3.55 16.07 11.74
C ALA A 267 -2.11 15.55 11.53
N GLY A 268 -1.46 15.85 10.40
CA GLY A 268 -0.10 15.40 10.09
C GLY A 268 -0.04 13.98 9.54
N CYS A 269 -1.14 13.47 8.98
CA CYS A 269 -1.22 12.15 8.36
C CYS A 269 -1.44 12.28 6.85
N TYR A 270 -1.03 11.27 6.10
CA TYR A 270 -1.41 11.11 4.70
C TYR A 270 -2.78 10.44 4.55
N TRP A 271 -3.37 10.54 3.36
CA TRP A 271 -4.71 10.03 3.11
C TRP A 271 -4.87 9.42 1.72
N THR A 272 -5.73 8.41 1.64
CA THR A 272 -6.08 7.69 0.41
C THR A 272 -7.49 8.02 -0.03
N TRP A 273 -7.65 8.47 -1.27
CA TRP A 273 -8.96 8.52 -1.92
C TRP A 273 -9.32 7.12 -2.45
N HIS A 274 -10.33 6.49 -1.84
CA HIS A 274 -10.89 5.23 -2.33
C HIS A 274 -12.19 5.52 -3.09
N THR A 275 -12.20 5.23 -4.40
CA THR A 275 -13.39 5.26 -5.26
C THR A 275 -14.09 3.91 -5.26
#